data_AF-A0A2S7PTE6-F1
#
_entry.id   AF-A0A2S7PTE6-F1
#
_cell.length_a   1.000
_cell.length_b   1.000
_cell.length_c   1.000
_cell.angle_alpha   90.00
_cell.angle_beta   90.00
_cell.angle_gamma   90.00
#
_symmetry.space_group_name_H-M   'P 1'
#
loop_
_entity.id
_entity.type
_entity.pdbx_description
1 polymer ?
#
loop_
_entity_poly.entity_id
_entity_poly.type
_entity_poly.pdbx_seq_one_letter_code
_entity_poly.pdbx_strand_id
1 'polypeptide(L)'
;MTFGRPTMISAGSWDTPAPAMIDDEYLRVDGEGTQPSRSHSRMCLFAYSTQLFEIMDEILSSFYIQDSTRKHKQKDKDSDGQWSINDLTNILIINTKLDRFENTLPQFLKVEDQQSASQTHATLQAKVLQSRFLFVRIMLLRPVLLASVANGRARGEPANTERCLDHSLAKEVCTLCIKTAQVLLETSYHNLDSSYRSPGWHVVYFAFAGAIILLAAQLSYVVPADVRNQSFDTSWSCCIKVLEYYRLQISPAAKAITILENLKEKVQAMNRSNPVTEAPQSVDGPSVITPTQIETNPENIDSGISGETGFGIEGLNMFTMDPLTDAWFTQQMSDMSWLDFT
;
A
#
# COMPACT_ATOMS: atom_id res chain seq x y z
N MET A 1 5.19 10.07 11.34
CA MET A 1 5.30 8.84 10.53
C MET A 1 6.62 8.88 9.77
N THR A 2 7.34 7.77 9.73
CA THR A 2 8.66 7.68 9.09
C THR A 2 8.58 7.45 7.57
N PHE A 3 7.39 7.47 6.96
CA PHE A 3 7.19 7.28 5.52
C PHE A 3 7.89 6.04 4.95
N GLY A 4 7.94 4.99 5.78
CA GLY A 4 8.60 3.73 5.45
C GLY A 4 10.12 3.70 5.70
N ARG A 5 10.74 4.83 6.08
CA ARG A 5 12.14 4.83 6.52
C ARG A 5 12.27 4.06 7.84
N PRO A 6 13.40 3.36 8.04
CA PRO A 6 13.74 2.79 9.33
C PRO A 6 13.66 3.84 10.43
N THR A 7 13.17 3.45 11.60
CA THR A 7 13.24 4.29 12.79
C THR A 7 14.70 4.54 13.13
N MET A 8 15.05 5.82 13.35
CA MET A 8 16.41 6.18 13.77
C MET A 8 16.70 5.78 15.22
N ILE A 9 15.65 5.58 16.01
CA ILE A 9 15.71 5.24 17.43
C ILE A 9 14.92 3.95 17.59
N SER A 10 15.59 2.85 17.90
CA SER A 10 14.98 1.52 18.04
C SER A 10 14.17 1.40 19.32
N ALA A 11 12.98 0.81 19.24
CA ALA A 11 12.12 0.51 20.39
C ALA A 11 12.91 -0.04 21.59
N GLY A 12 12.74 0.60 22.75
CA GLY A 12 13.42 0.25 24.00
C GLY A 12 14.78 0.91 24.22
N SER A 13 15.24 1.78 23.32
CA SER A 13 16.47 2.57 23.54
C SER A 13 16.26 3.90 24.29
N TRP A 14 15.02 4.18 24.71
CA TRP A 14 14.64 5.34 25.52
C TRP A 14 13.83 4.92 26.75
N ASP A 15 14.00 5.65 27.86
CA ASP A 15 13.30 5.44 29.14
C ASP A 15 12.34 6.60 29.47
N THR A 16 12.04 7.43 28.47
CA THR A 16 11.14 8.58 28.67
C THR A 16 9.69 8.11 28.62
N PRO A 17 8.89 8.32 29.68
CA PRO A 17 7.48 7.95 29.68
C PRO A 17 6.69 8.76 28.65
N ALA A 18 5.56 8.21 28.20
CA ALA A 18 4.62 8.96 27.37
C ALA A 18 4.13 10.21 28.11
N PRO A 19 3.93 11.35 27.41
CA PRO A 19 3.45 12.56 28.05
C PRO A 19 2.07 12.34 28.67
N ALA A 20 1.85 12.95 29.84
CA ALA A 20 0.55 12.93 30.48
C ALA A 20 -0.48 13.64 29.58
N MET A 21 -1.70 13.09 29.53
CA MET A 21 -2.82 13.67 28.78
C MET A 21 -3.47 14.83 29.58
N ILE A 22 -2.67 15.85 29.86
CA ILE A 22 -3.05 17.05 30.62
C ILE A 22 -2.64 18.26 29.77
N ASP A 23 -3.54 19.23 29.59
CA ASP A 23 -3.22 20.47 28.89
C ASP A 23 -2.41 21.42 29.77
N ASP A 24 -1.56 22.24 29.13
CA ASP A 24 -0.63 23.15 29.80
C ASP A 24 -1.31 24.07 30.83
N GLU A 25 -2.56 24.48 30.55
CA GLU A 25 -3.38 25.33 31.43
C GLU A 25 -3.80 24.65 32.75
N TYR A 26 -3.72 23.32 32.83
CA TYR A 26 -4.03 22.53 34.02
C TYR A 26 -2.78 21.99 34.72
N LEU A 27 -1.60 22.32 34.23
CA LEU A 27 -0.34 22.03 34.92
C LEU A 27 -0.21 22.91 36.16
N ARG A 28 0.39 22.36 37.21
CA ARG A 28 0.66 23.08 38.47
C ARG A 28 2.15 23.36 38.58
N VAL A 29 2.49 24.52 39.16
CA VAL A 29 3.88 24.87 39.49
C VAL A 29 4.44 23.91 40.54
N ASP A 30 3.60 23.56 41.52
CA ASP A 30 3.90 22.58 42.56
C ASP A 30 2.92 21.40 42.47
N GLY A 31 3.44 20.20 42.22
CA GLY A 31 2.67 18.94 42.16
C GLY A 31 2.13 18.56 40.78
N GLU A 32 1.31 17.51 40.73
CA GLU A 32 0.73 17.01 39.48
C GLU A 32 -0.53 17.78 39.07
N GLY A 33 -0.59 18.19 37.81
CA GLY A 33 -1.80 18.71 37.18
C GLY A 33 -2.84 17.62 36.95
N THR A 34 -4.09 18.01 36.71
CA THR A 34 -5.17 17.05 36.39
C THR A 34 -6.08 17.63 35.33
N GLN A 35 -6.32 16.88 34.25
CA GLN A 35 -7.27 17.27 33.22
C GLN A 35 -8.71 17.28 33.79
N PRO A 36 -9.48 18.36 33.60
CA PRO A 36 -10.87 18.41 34.05
C PRO A 36 -11.73 17.35 33.34
N SER A 37 -12.66 16.72 34.07
CA SER A 37 -13.50 15.63 33.53
C SER A 37 -14.40 16.03 32.34
N ARG A 38 -14.58 17.33 32.10
CA ARG A 38 -15.41 17.87 31.00
C ARG A 38 -14.62 18.29 29.76
N SER A 39 -13.29 18.21 29.80
CA SER A 39 -12.41 18.65 28.69
C SER A 39 -11.47 17.53 28.28
N HIS A 40 -11.41 17.25 26.98
CA HIS A 40 -10.45 16.28 26.45
C HIS A 40 -9.12 16.97 26.16
N SER A 41 -8.01 16.36 26.60
CA SER A 41 -6.70 16.95 26.41
C SER A 41 -6.30 17.02 24.94
N ARG A 42 -5.67 18.12 24.56
CA ARG A 42 -5.01 18.34 23.26
C ARG A 42 -3.83 17.38 23.06
N MET A 43 -3.32 16.77 24.12
CA MET A 43 -2.24 15.76 24.08
C MET A 43 -2.73 14.34 23.73
N CYS A 44 -4.03 14.07 23.75
CA CYS A 44 -4.55 12.73 23.45
C CYS A 44 -4.08 12.21 22.08
N LEU A 45 -4.18 13.02 21.02
CA LEU A 45 -3.69 12.60 19.69
C LEU A 45 -2.21 12.23 19.72
N PHE A 46 -1.37 12.99 20.44
CA PHE A 46 0.05 12.70 20.53
C PHE A 46 0.28 11.38 21.27
N ALA A 47 -0.29 11.21 22.46
CA ALA A 47 -0.13 10.01 23.29
C ALA A 47 -0.62 8.72 22.61
N TYR A 48 -1.74 8.77 21.87
CA TYR A 48 -2.19 7.60 21.11
C TYR A 48 -1.41 7.42 19.80
N SER A 49 -0.88 8.49 19.20
CA SER A 49 -0.02 8.36 18.02
C SER A 49 1.32 7.72 18.36
N THR A 50 1.89 7.96 19.55
CA THR A 50 3.13 7.28 19.95
C THR A 50 2.94 5.78 20.07
N GLN A 51 1.85 5.34 20.71
CA GLN A 51 1.49 3.91 20.79
C GLN A 51 1.27 3.30 19.40
N LEU A 52 0.56 4.01 18.51
CA LEU A 52 0.37 3.55 17.14
C LEU A 52 1.70 3.45 16.37
N PHE A 53 2.64 4.37 16.62
CA PHE A 53 3.94 4.35 15.98
C PHE A 53 4.86 3.25 16.50
N GLU A 54 4.69 2.78 17.73
CA GLU A 54 5.36 1.56 18.21
C GLU A 54 4.92 0.33 17.41
N ILE A 55 3.62 0.20 17.15
CA ILE A 55 3.10 -0.88 16.28
C ILE A 55 3.63 -0.72 14.85
N MET A 56 3.68 0.51 14.33
CA MET A 56 4.26 0.79 13.02
C MET A 56 5.75 0.45 12.94
N ASP A 57 6.53 0.69 14.00
CA ASP A 57 7.94 0.32 14.06
C ASP A 57 8.14 -1.20 13.97
N GLU A 58 7.28 -1.97 14.65
CA GLU A 58 7.26 -3.43 14.55
C GLU A 58 6.94 -3.92 13.13
N ILE A 59 6.00 -3.25 12.43
CA ILE A 59 5.68 -3.52 11.02
C ILE A 59 6.89 -3.27 10.13
N LEU A 60 7.53 -2.10 10.27
CA LEU A 60 8.68 -1.72 9.45
C LEU A 60 9.85 -2.68 9.67
N SER A 61 10.12 -3.03 10.92
CA SER A 61 11.16 -4.00 11.29
C SER A 61 10.89 -5.38 10.72
N SER A 62 9.64 -5.84 10.72
CA SER A 62 9.26 -7.19 10.27
C SER A 62 9.27 -7.33 8.75
N PHE A 63 8.73 -6.36 8.01
CA PHE A 63 8.44 -6.52 6.58
C PHE A 63 9.24 -5.62 5.64
N TYR A 64 9.77 -4.49 6.13
CA TYR A 64 10.39 -3.49 5.26
C TYR A 64 11.91 -3.38 5.44
N ILE A 65 12.42 -3.62 6.65
CA ILE A 65 13.87 -3.56 6.94
C ILE A 65 14.52 -4.92 6.66
N GLN A 66 13.97 -6.02 7.18
CA GLN A 66 14.58 -7.35 7.01
C GLN A 66 14.67 -7.79 5.55
N ASP A 67 13.70 -7.41 4.71
CA ASP A 67 13.66 -7.79 3.30
C ASP A 67 14.85 -7.22 2.49
N SER A 68 15.35 -6.02 2.86
CA SER A 68 16.55 -5.43 2.25
C SER A 68 17.83 -6.25 2.51
N THR A 69 17.90 -6.94 3.66
CA THR A 69 19.04 -7.80 4.04
C THR A 69 18.91 -9.24 3.54
N ARG A 70 17.68 -9.76 3.42
CA ARG A 70 17.39 -11.11 2.87
C ARG A 70 17.68 -11.18 1.37
N LYS A 71 17.37 -10.12 0.61
CA LYS A 71 17.69 -10.01 -0.83
C LYS A 71 19.19 -10.10 -1.13
N HIS A 72 20.05 -9.81 -0.15
CA HIS A 72 21.51 -9.92 -0.30
C HIS A 72 22.08 -11.30 0.06
N LYS A 73 21.32 -12.16 0.76
CA LYS A 73 21.81 -13.46 1.27
C LYS A 73 21.17 -14.69 0.64
N GLN A 74 19.96 -14.59 0.09
CA GLN A 74 19.27 -15.76 -0.48
C GLN A 74 19.43 -15.80 -2.01
N LYS A 75 20.59 -16.26 -2.47
CA LYS A 75 20.79 -16.73 -3.86
C LYS A 75 20.74 -18.27 -3.93
N ASP A 76 20.16 -18.90 -2.91
CA ASP A 76 19.92 -20.34 -2.88
C ASP A 76 18.44 -20.64 -3.15
N LYS A 77 18.28 -21.56 -4.09
CA LYS A 77 17.08 -22.02 -4.75
C LYS A 77 16.08 -22.64 -3.76
N ASP A 78 14.81 -22.61 -4.14
CA ASP A 78 13.71 -23.47 -3.64
C ASP A 78 12.82 -22.95 -2.49
N SER A 79 12.79 -21.64 -2.20
CA SER A 79 11.58 -21.06 -1.59
C SER A 79 10.74 -20.42 -2.67
N ASP A 80 9.82 -21.23 -3.20
CA ASP A 80 8.64 -20.80 -3.93
C ASP A 80 8.11 -19.48 -3.35
N GLY A 81 7.77 -18.48 -4.18
CA GLY A 81 7.44 -17.10 -3.77
C GLY A 81 6.23 -16.94 -2.82
N GLN A 82 5.77 -18.03 -2.24
CA GLN A 82 4.73 -18.13 -1.23
C GLN A 82 5.19 -17.54 0.12
N TRP A 83 4.27 -16.87 0.79
CA TRP A 83 4.43 -16.38 2.15
C TRP A 83 4.95 -17.47 3.08
N SER A 84 5.99 -17.18 3.87
CA SER A 84 6.34 -18.12 4.93
C SER A 84 5.21 -18.12 5.97
N ILE A 85 4.95 -19.27 6.58
CA ILE A 85 4.00 -19.39 7.70
C ILE A 85 4.34 -18.37 8.81
N ASN A 86 5.63 -18.10 9.00
CA ASN A 86 6.11 -17.10 9.95
C ASN A 86 5.66 -15.68 9.58
N ASP A 87 5.67 -15.31 8.31
CA ASP A 87 5.22 -13.98 7.86
C ASP A 87 3.71 -13.82 8.07
N LEU A 88 2.90 -14.83 7.70
CA LEU A 88 1.46 -14.81 7.95
C LEU A 88 1.13 -14.77 9.45
N THR A 89 1.89 -15.49 10.27
CA THR A 89 1.74 -15.47 11.73
C THR A 89 2.05 -14.08 12.30
N ASN A 90 3.15 -13.45 11.86
CA ASN A 90 3.50 -12.09 12.27
C ASN A 90 2.42 -11.08 11.86
N ILE A 91 1.84 -11.22 10.66
CA ILE A 91 0.74 -10.37 10.21
C ILE A 91 -0.45 -10.47 11.16
N LEU A 92 -0.86 -11.69 11.51
CA LEU A 92 -1.99 -11.92 12.42
C LEU A 92 -1.73 -11.35 13.82
N ILE A 93 -0.52 -11.55 14.36
CA ILE A 93 -0.14 -11.02 15.68
C ILE A 93 -0.20 -9.50 15.69
N ILE A 94 0.40 -8.84 14.69
CA ILE A 94 0.44 -7.38 14.62
C ILE A 94 -0.96 -6.82 14.31
N ASN A 95 -1.76 -7.48 13.47
CA ASN A 95 -3.14 -7.06 13.23
C ASN A 95 -3.96 -7.12 14.52
N THR A 96 -3.79 -8.16 15.33
CA THR A 96 -4.45 -8.26 16.64
C THR A 96 -4.04 -7.11 17.57
N LYS A 97 -2.78 -6.66 17.52
CA LYS A 97 -2.34 -5.46 18.26
C LYS A 97 -3.03 -4.19 17.76
N LEU A 98 -3.20 -4.03 16.45
CA LEU A 98 -3.95 -2.90 15.87
C LEU A 98 -5.43 -2.93 16.28
N ASP A 99 -6.07 -4.10 16.24
CA ASP A 99 -7.46 -4.26 16.67
C ASP A 99 -7.61 -3.92 18.16
N ARG A 100 -6.68 -4.38 19.00
CA ARG A 100 -6.67 -4.03 20.42
C ARG A 100 -6.49 -2.53 20.62
N PHE A 101 -5.56 -1.90 19.91
CA PHE A 101 -5.34 -0.46 19.95
C PHE A 101 -6.65 0.30 19.65
N GLU A 102 -7.30 0.00 18.53
CA GLU A 102 -8.58 0.60 18.11
C GLU A 102 -9.68 0.42 19.16
N ASN A 103 -9.78 -0.78 19.76
CA ASN A 103 -10.77 -1.08 20.79
C ASN A 103 -10.53 -0.33 22.11
N THR A 104 -9.26 -0.07 22.46
CA THR A 104 -8.89 0.68 23.67
C THR A 104 -9.04 2.18 23.54
N LEU A 105 -9.31 2.71 22.34
CA LEU A 105 -9.47 4.14 22.14
C LEU A 105 -10.67 4.68 22.94
N PRO A 106 -10.50 5.80 23.65
CA PRO A 106 -11.60 6.54 24.23
C PRO A 106 -12.66 6.90 23.19
N GLN A 107 -13.91 6.94 23.62
CA GLN A 107 -15.04 7.18 22.73
C GLN A 107 -14.93 8.49 21.93
N PHE A 108 -14.42 9.56 22.54
CA PHE A 108 -14.21 10.85 21.88
C PHE A 108 -13.13 10.84 20.79
N LEU A 109 -12.30 9.78 20.70
CA LEU A 109 -11.33 9.58 19.61
C LEU A 109 -11.87 8.65 18.51
N LYS A 110 -13.07 8.09 18.68
CA LYS A 110 -13.77 7.32 17.65
C LYS A 110 -14.62 8.25 16.80
N VAL A 111 -14.51 8.13 15.47
CA VAL A 111 -15.13 9.05 14.51
C VAL A 111 -16.65 8.89 14.43
N GLU A 112 -17.15 7.68 14.69
CA GLU A 112 -18.58 7.33 14.63
C GLU A 112 -19.46 8.10 15.65
N ASP A 113 -18.87 8.60 16.73
CA ASP A 113 -19.60 9.23 17.84
C ASP A 113 -19.44 10.77 17.89
N GLN A 114 -18.89 11.38 16.84
CA GLN A 114 -18.60 12.82 16.83
C GLN A 114 -19.82 13.70 16.48
N GLN A 115 -21.03 13.14 16.46
CA GLN A 115 -22.26 13.88 16.10
C GLN A 115 -22.62 14.99 17.11
N SER A 116 -22.04 14.98 18.31
CA SER A 116 -22.34 15.91 19.39
C SER A 116 -21.13 16.72 19.91
N ALA A 117 -19.97 16.65 19.24
CA ALA A 117 -18.74 17.25 19.77
C ALA A 117 -18.75 18.79 19.63
N SER A 118 -19.12 19.48 20.71
CA SER A 118 -18.91 20.92 20.91
C SER A 118 -17.41 21.32 20.86
N GLN A 119 -16.48 20.36 20.88
CA GLN A 119 -15.04 20.57 20.96
C GLN A 119 -14.36 20.27 19.62
N THR A 120 -14.17 21.32 18.84
CA THR A 120 -13.36 21.43 17.61
C THR A 120 -12.10 20.57 17.59
N HIS A 121 -11.29 20.58 18.65
CA HIS A 121 -10.01 19.86 18.65
C HIS A 121 -10.18 18.34 18.81
N ALA A 122 -11.19 17.87 19.55
CA ALA A 122 -11.44 16.44 19.73
C ALA A 122 -11.80 15.78 18.38
N THR A 123 -12.65 16.42 17.59
CA THR A 123 -13.00 15.98 16.23
C THR A 123 -11.76 15.89 15.33
N LEU A 124 -10.87 16.90 15.40
CA LEU A 124 -9.61 16.88 14.66
C LEU A 124 -8.73 15.69 15.10
N GLN A 125 -8.56 15.49 16.41
CA GLN A 125 -7.76 14.40 16.94
C GLN A 125 -8.29 13.03 16.49
N ALA A 126 -9.61 12.80 16.57
CA ALA A 126 -10.26 11.57 16.13
C ALA A 126 -10.01 11.29 14.64
N LYS A 127 -10.27 12.28 13.78
CA LYS A 127 -10.09 12.14 12.32
C LYS A 127 -8.63 11.89 11.92
N VAL A 128 -7.69 12.63 12.52
CA VAL A 128 -6.26 12.47 12.25
C VAL A 128 -5.78 11.10 12.71
N LEU A 129 -6.21 10.65 13.89
CA LEU A 129 -5.83 9.35 14.42
C LEU A 129 -6.39 8.21 13.55
N GLN A 130 -7.66 8.31 13.14
CA GLN A 130 -8.28 7.32 12.25
C GLN A 130 -7.52 7.19 10.92
N SER A 131 -7.19 8.31 10.26
CA SER A 131 -6.42 8.25 9.00
C SER A 131 -5.05 7.61 9.20
N ARG A 132 -4.35 7.94 10.30
CA ARG A 132 -3.05 7.32 10.65
C ARG A 132 -3.19 5.83 10.89
N PHE A 133 -4.20 5.42 11.63
CA PHE A 133 -4.47 4.03 11.94
C PHE A 133 -4.74 3.20 10.69
N LEU A 134 -5.63 3.68 9.81
CA LEU A 134 -5.93 3.04 8.53
C LEU A 134 -4.67 2.90 7.68
N PHE A 135 -3.84 3.95 7.63
CA PHE A 135 -2.57 3.90 6.91
C PHE A 135 -1.59 2.87 7.50
N VAL A 136 -1.44 2.80 8.81
CA VAL A 136 -0.58 1.80 9.47
C VAL A 136 -1.09 0.38 9.20
N ARG A 137 -2.41 0.15 9.23
CA ARG A 137 -3.00 -1.13 8.85
C ARG A 137 -2.73 -1.46 7.36
N ILE A 138 -2.80 -0.49 6.45
CA ILE A 138 -2.39 -0.71 5.05
C ILE A 138 -0.92 -1.15 4.96
N MET A 139 -0.02 -0.50 5.70
CA MET A 139 1.41 -0.88 5.72
C MET A 139 1.64 -2.31 6.19
N LEU A 140 0.85 -2.80 7.15
CA LEU A 140 0.91 -4.21 7.58
C LEU A 140 0.46 -5.19 6.49
N LEU A 141 -0.63 -4.87 5.80
CA LEU A 141 -1.31 -5.81 4.90
C LEU A 141 -0.76 -5.75 3.46
N ARG A 142 -0.18 -4.60 3.07
CA ARG A 142 0.35 -4.32 1.73
C ARG A 142 1.32 -5.38 1.21
N PRO A 143 2.29 -5.89 2.00
CA PRO A 143 3.22 -6.91 1.51
C PRO A 143 2.48 -8.10 0.89
N VAL A 144 1.42 -8.59 1.55
CA VAL A 144 0.59 -9.73 1.09
C VAL A 144 0.00 -9.51 -0.28
N LEU A 145 -0.59 -8.34 -0.46
CA LEU A 145 -1.16 -7.96 -1.73
C LEU A 145 -0.11 -7.90 -2.84
N LEU A 146 1.03 -7.25 -2.59
CA LEU A 146 2.05 -7.05 -3.62
C LEU A 146 2.74 -8.35 -4.05
N ALA A 147 3.07 -9.25 -3.12
CA ALA A 147 3.61 -10.55 -3.56
C ALA A 147 2.55 -11.40 -4.26
N SER A 148 1.26 -11.25 -3.93
CA SER A 148 0.19 -11.89 -4.71
C SER A 148 0.18 -11.40 -6.17
N VAL A 149 0.52 -10.14 -6.44
CA VAL A 149 0.63 -9.65 -7.82
C VAL A 149 1.86 -10.23 -8.51
N ALA A 150 3.01 -10.26 -7.82
CA ALA A 150 4.26 -10.78 -8.37
C ALA A 150 4.18 -12.27 -8.72
N ASN A 151 3.61 -13.09 -7.82
CA ASN A 151 3.52 -14.54 -7.99
C ASN A 151 2.52 -14.97 -9.07
N GLY A 152 1.46 -14.20 -9.28
CA GLY A 152 0.42 -14.52 -10.27
C GLY A 152 0.89 -14.43 -11.70
N ARG A 153 1.93 -13.63 -11.94
CA ARG A 153 2.56 -13.50 -13.25
C ARG A 153 3.58 -14.60 -13.50
N ALA A 154 4.26 -15.09 -12.45
CA ALA A 154 5.21 -16.19 -12.56
C ALA A 154 4.53 -17.56 -12.76
N ARG A 155 3.31 -17.72 -12.24
CA ARG A 155 2.51 -18.95 -12.35
C ARG A 155 1.27 -18.69 -13.18
N GLY A 156 1.35 -18.93 -14.50
CA GLY A 156 0.15 -18.99 -15.33
C GLY A 156 -0.88 -19.96 -14.73
N GLU A 157 -2.13 -19.49 -14.59
CA GLU A 157 -3.34 -20.09 -13.98
C GLU A 157 -3.19 -21.04 -12.75
N PRO A 158 -3.95 -20.81 -11.66
CA PRO A 158 -3.85 -21.61 -10.44
C PRO A 158 -4.70 -22.88 -10.53
N ALA A 159 -4.28 -23.90 -11.28
CA ALA A 159 -5.07 -25.12 -11.46
C ALA A 159 -5.21 -26.03 -10.20
N ASN A 160 -4.66 -25.68 -9.02
CA ASN A 160 -4.87 -26.49 -7.80
C ASN A 160 -4.62 -25.78 -6.44
N THR A 161 -4.34 -24.48 -6.41
CA THR A 161 -3.91 -23.76 -5.17
C THR A 161 -5.08 -23.32 -4.28
N GLU A 162 -6.32 -23.33 -4.79
CA GLU A 162 -7.51 -22.85 -4.07
C GLU A 162 -7.83 -23.61 -2.77
N ARG A 163 -7.18 -24.76 -2.53
CA ARG A 163 -7.49 -25.65 -1.39
C ARG A 163 -6.56 -25.51 -0.18
N CYS A 164 -5.55 -24.63 -0.22
CA CYS A 164 -4.63 -24.46 0.90
C CYS A 164 -5.10 -23.35 1.86
N LEU A 165 -5.04 -23.61 3.18
CA LEU A 165 -5.41 -22.64 4.23
C LEU A 165 -4.62 -21.33 4.12
N ASP A 166 -3.33 -21.41 3.76
CA ASP A 166 -2.48 -20.22 3.59
C ASP A 166 -2.98 -19.30 2.47
N HIS A 167 -3.51 -19.89 1.40
CA HIS A 167 -4.09 -19.14 0.28
C HIS A 167 -5.39 -18.45 0.69
N SER A 168 -6.27 -19.16 1.42
CA SER A 168 -7.50 -18.56 1.98
C SER A 168 -7.18 -17.41 2.94
N LEU A 169 -6.18 -17.57 3.80
CA LEU A 169 -5.74 -16.52 4.71
C LEU A 169 -5.17 -15.31 3.95
N ALA A 170 -4.29 -15.54 2.97
CA ALA A 170 -3.75 -14.48 2.14
C ALA A 170 -4.84 -13.70 1.40
N LYS A 171 -5.88 -14.39 0.90
CA LYS A 171 -7.06 -13.77 0.30
C LYS A 171 -7.80 -12.83 1.25
N GLU A 172 -8.03 -13.25 2.49
CA GLU A 172 -8.68 -12.41 3.49
C GLU A 172 -7.82 -11.19 3.85
N VAL A 173 -6.50 -11.37 3.98
CA VAL A 173 -5.55 -10.27 4.22
C VAL A 173 -5.57 -9.26 3.06
N CYS A 174 -5.50 -9.71 1.81
CA CYS A 174 -5.60 -8.84 0.63
C CYS A 174 -6.94 -8.10 0.58
N THR A 175 -8.04 -8.79 0.85
CA THR A 175 -9.39 -8.20 0.90
C THR A 175 -9.47 -7.11 1.96
N LEU A 176 -8.94 -7.36 3.16
CA LEU A 176 -8.87 -6.38 4.23
C LEU A 176 -7.99 -5.18 3.84
N CYS A 177 -6.86 -5.40 3.15
CA CYS A 177 -5.99 -4.33 2.66
C CYS A 177 -6.74 -3.38 1.72
N ILE A 178 -7.48 -3.94 0.76
CA ILE A 178 -8.26 -3.18 -0.22
C ILE A 178 -9.35 -2.37 0.47
N LYS A 179 -10.16 -3.01 1.33
CA LYS A 179 -11.22 -2.33 2.07
C LYS A 179 -10.66 -1.20 2.94
N THR A 180 -9.54 -1.44 3.61
CA THR A 180 -8.87 -0.41 4.44
C THR A 180 -8.41 0.78 3.58
N ALA A 181 -7.86 0.52 2.39
CA ALA A 181 -7.47 1.58 1.45
C ALA A 181 -8.67 2.37 0.93
N GLN A 182 -9.79 1.72 0.61
CA GLN A 182 -11.01 2.38 0.19
C GLN A 182 -11.55 3.31 1.28
N VAL A 183 -11.63 2.84 2.52
CA VAL A 183 -12.06 3.64 3.67
C VAL A 183 -11.11 4.82 3.90
N LEU A 184 -9.79 4.64 3.78
CA LEU A 184 -8.83 5.73 3.92
C LEU A 184 -9.02 6.82 2.87
N LEU A 185 -9.22 6.44 1.61
CA LEU A 185 -9.43 7.37 0.49
C LEU A 185 -10.75 8.12 0.63
N GLU A 186 -11.82 7.41 0.97
CA GLU A 186 -13.13 7.99 1.23
C GLU A 186 -13.07 8.97 2.42
N THR A 187 -12.44 8.57 3.52
CA THR A 187 -12.24 9.43 4.70
C THR A 187 -11.42 10.67 4.34
N SER A 188 -10.37 10.51 3.53
CA SER A 188 -9.54 11.62 3.08
C SER A 188 -10.33 12.62 2.23
N TYR A 189 -11.18 12.12 1.33
CA TYR A 189 -12.03 12.93 0.45
C TYR A 189 -13.10 13.70 1.24
N HIS A 190 -13.85 13.02 2.11
CA HIS A 190 -14.90 13.67 2.92
C HIS A 190 -14.37 14.73 3.89
N ASN A 191 -13.08 14.64 4.24
CA ASN A 191 -12.43 15.61 5.12
C ASN A 191 -11.77 16.79 4.37
N LEU A 192 -11.82 16.87 3.04
CA LEU A 192 -11.19 17.94 2.27
C LEU A 192 -11.70 19.34 2.65
N ASP A 193 -13.02 19.48 2.75
CA ASP A 193 -13.72 20.73 3.07
C ASP A 193 -13.87 20.96 4.58
N SER A 194 -13.46 19.98 5.39
CA SER A 194 -13.51 20.11 6.84
C SER A 194 -12.35 20.95 7.34
N SER A 195 -12.62 21.91 8.24
CA SER A 195 -11.59 22.62 9.00
C SER A 195 -10.76 21.68 9.88
N TYR A 196 -11.21 20.44 10.09
CA TYR A 196 -10.60 19.43 10.96
C TYR A 196 -10.05 18.28 10.14
N ARG A 197 -8.86 18.49 9.56
CA ARG A 197 -8.22 17.53 8.66
C ARG A 197 -6.74 17.30 8.98
N SER A 198 -6.23 16.15 8.52
CA SER A 198 -4.80 15.87 8.52
C SER A 198 -4.03 16.92 7.72
N PRO A 199 -2.75 17.20 8.05
CA PRO A 199 -1.91 18.07 7.25
C PRO A 199 -1.89 17.61 5.79
N GLY A 200 -1.98 18.53 4.83
CA GLY A 200 -2.23 18.16 3.43
C GLY A 200 -1.19 17.19 2.85
N TRP A 201 0.07 17.28 3.27
CA TRP A 201 1.13 16.37 2.79
C TRP A 201 0.89 14.91 3.23
N HIS A 202 0.30 14.69 4.41
CA HIS A 202 -0.12 13.36 4.83
C HIS A 202 -1.26 12.86 3.95
N VAL A 203 -2.22 13.73 3.63
CA VAL A 203 -3.38 13.36 2.82
C VAL A 203 -2.98 13.00 1.40
N VAL A 204 -2.08 13.76 0.77
CA VAL A 204 -1.49 13.42 -0.54
C VAL A 204 -0.79 12.07 -0.50
N TYR A 205 -0.03 11.81 0.57
CA TYR A 205 0.67 10.54 0.73
C TYR A 205 -0.30 9.35 0.94
N PHE A 206 -1.33 9.52 1.78
CA PHE A 206 -2.38 8.52 1.98
C PHE A 206 -3.14 8.24 0.69
N ALA A 207 -3.44 9.29 -0.09
CA ALA A 207 -4.11 9.16 -1.37
C ALA A 207 -3.26 8.32 -2.35
N PHE A 208 -1.99 8.69 -2.50
CA PHE A 208 -1.06 7.94 -3.35
C PHE A 208 -0.93 6.48 -2.91
N ALA A 209 -0.70 6.23 -1.62
CA ALA A 209 -0.59 4.89 -1.07
C ALA A 209 -1.86 4.06 -1.30
N GLY A 210 -3.03 4.63 -1.05
CA GLY A 210 -4.31 3.96 -1.28
C GLY A 210 -4.51 3.63 -2.76
N ALA A 211 -4.18 4.54 -3.68
CA ALA A 211 -4.29 4.29 -5.11
C ALA A 211 -3.37 3.17 -5.60
N ILE A 212 -2.13 3.07 -5.07
CA ILE A 212 -1.24 1.95 -5.38
C ILE A 212 -1.86 0.62 -4.94
N ILE A 213 -2.50 0.56 -3.77
CA ILE A 213 -3.23 -0.64 -3.33
C ILE A 213 -4.39 -0.98 -4.26
N LEU A 214 -5.17 0.01 -4.70
CA LEU A 214 -6.25 -0.21 -5.68
C LEU A 214 -5.72 -0.76 -7.01
N LEU A 215 -4.61 -0.24 -7.52
CA LEU A 215 -3.99 -0.71 -8.76
C LEU A 215 -3.38 -2.09 -8.62
N ALA A 216 -2.71 -2.38 -7.51
CA ALA A 216 -2.19 -3.71 -7.21
C ALA A 216 -3.33 -4.73 -7.12
N ALA A 217 -4.45 -4.35 -6.49
CA ALA A 217 -5.63 -5.20 -6.43
C ALA A 217 -6.12 -5.61 -7.82
N GLN A 218 -6.14 -4.67 -8.79
CA GLN A 218 -6.54 -4.91 -10.18
C GLN A 218 -5.70 -5.98 -10.90
N LEU A 219 -4.51 -6.28 -10.41
CA LEU A 219 -3.60 -7.30 -10.95
C LEU A 219 -3.50 -8.55 -10.08
N SER A 220 -4.12 -8.55 -8.89
CA SER A 220 -4.09 -9.70 -8.00
C SER A 220 -5.01 -10.80 -8.52
N TYR A 221 -4.49 -12.03 -8.57
CA TYR A 221 -5.25 -13.24 -8.89
C TYR A 221 -5.92 -13.87 -7.67
N VAL A 222 -5.42 -13.57 -6.47
CA VAL A 222 -5.92 -14.13 -5.20
C VAL A 222 -7.25 -13.46 -4.81
N VAL A 223 -7.43 -12.21 -5.22
CA VAL A 223 -8.62 -11.42 -4.92
C VAL A 223 -9.70 -11.65 -5.98
N PRO A 224 -10.91 -12.07 -5.58
CA PRO A 224 -12.04 -12.21 -6.49
C PRO A 224 -12.38 -10.92 -7.25
N ALA A 225 -12.83 -11.07 -8.51
CA ALA A 225 -13.11 -9.93 -9.38
C ALA A 225 -14.24 -9.02 -8.84
N ASP A 226 -15.22 -9.57 -8.13
CA ASP A 226 -16.27 -8.83 -7.44
C ASP A 226 -15.69 -7.89 -6.38
N VAL A 227 -14.82 -8.39 -5.50
CA VAL A 227 -14.16 -7.58 -4.46
C VAL A 227 -13.25 -6.52 -5.07
N ARG A 228 -12.53 -6.87 -6.14
CA ARG A 228 -11.58 -5.99 -6.84
C ARG A 228 -12.26 -4.82 -7.53
N ASN A 229 -13.42 -5.07 -8.14
CA ASN A 229 -14.18 -4.07 -8.88
C ASN A 229 -15.15 -3.30 -7.98
N GLN A 230 -15.54 -3.87 -6.84
CA GLN A 230 -16.40 -3.21 -5.87
C GLN A 230 -15.77 -1.88 -5.44
N SER A 231 -16.48 -0.79 -5.72
CA SER A 231 -16.10 0.59 -5.35
C SER A 231 -14.77 1.10 -5.93
N PHE A 232 -14.11 0.38 -6.84
CA PHE A 232 -12.83 0.80 -7.43
C PHE A 232 -12.93 2.19 -8.07
N ASP A 233 -13.89 2.40 -8.98
CA ASP A 233 -14.04 3.67 -9.68
C ASP A 233 -14.37 4.83 -8.74
N THR A 234 -15.19 4.57 -7.72
CA THR A 234 -15.53 5.55 -6.69
C THR A 234 -14.30 5.93 -5.88
N SER A 235 -13.57 4.95 -5.33
CA SER A 235 -12.37 5.21 -4.53
C SER A 235 -11.24 5.83 -5.35
N TRP A 236 -11.07 5.42 -6.61
CA TRP A 236 -10.15 6.03 -7.56
C TRP A 236 -10.50 7.50 -7.78
N SER A 237 -11.78 7.80 -8.04
CA SER A 237 -12.26 9.16 -8.24
C SER A 237 -12.05 10.03 -6.99
N CYS A 238 -12.29 9.48 -5.80
CA CYS A 238 -11.98 10.15 -4.52
C CYS A 238 -10.48 10.49 -4.43
N CYS A 239 -9.60 9.54 -4.75
CA CYS A 239 -8.16 9.76 -4.75
C CYS A 239 -7.74 10.90 -5.68
N ILE A 240 -8.17 10.87 -6.95
CA ILE A 240 -7.80 11.91 -7.92
C ILE A 240 -8.30 13.28 -7.48
N LYS A 241 -9.54 13.38 -6.98
CA LYS A 241 -10.09 14.65 -6.44
C LYS A 241 -9.28 15.19 -5.26
N VAL A 242 -8.83 14.30 -4.35
CA VAL A 242 -7.96 14.67 -3.23
C VAL A 242 -6.63 15.23 -3.74
N LEU A 243 -5.99 14.56 -4.70
CA LEU A 243 -4.72 15.01 -5.25
C LEU A 243 -4.86 16.33 -6.02
N GLU A 244 -5.92 16.49 -6.83
CA GLU A 244 -6.21 17.73 -7.55
C GLU A 244 -6.44 18.91 -6.59
N TYR A 245 -7.16 18.68 -5.49
CA TYR A 245 -7.34 19.70 -4.45
C TYR A 245 -6.00 20.22 -3.91
N TYR A 246 -5.01 19.34 -3.73
CA TYR A 246 -3.69 19.69 -3.21
C TYR A 246 -2.66 20.04 -4.28
N ARG A 247 -3.01 19.97 -5.57
CA ARG A 247 -2.09 20.12 -6.71
C ARG A 247 -1.22 21.39 -6.65
N LEU A 248 -1.82 22.52 -6.29
CA LEU A 248 -1.12 23.81 -6.20
C LEU A 248 -0.49 24.06 -4.82
N GLN A 249 -0.92 23.32 -3.80
CA GLN A 249 -0.51 23.52 -2.41
C GLN A 249 0.71 22.66 -2.06
N ILE A 250 0.87 21.51 -2.73
CA ILE A 250 1.82 20.47 -2.40
C ILE A 250 2.48 19.99 -3.69
N SER A 251 3.74 20.37 -3.88
CA SER A 251 4.51 20.12 -5.11
C SER A 251 4.39 18.67 -5.63
N PRO A 252 4.53 17.64 -4.77
CA PRO A 252 4.34 16.25 -5.20
C PRO A 252 2.97 15.84 -5.75
N ALA A 253 1.89 16.56 -5.42
CA ALA A 253 0.54 16.12 -5.76
C ALA A 253 0.31 16.07 -7.27
N ALA A 254 0.84 17.06 -8.01
CA ALA A 254 0.78 17.07 -9.47
C ALA A 254 1.48 15.85 -10.08
N LYS A 255 2.68 15.53 -9.59
CA LYS A 255 3.48 14.39 -10.04
C LYS A 255 2.80 13.06 -9.71
N ALA A 256 2.19 12.96 -8.53
CA ALA A 256 1.43 11.78 -8.12
C ALA A 256 0.26 11.48 -9.06
N ILE A 257 -0.49 12.49 -9.51
CA ILE A 257 -1.58 12.32 -10.47
C ILE A 257 -1.07 11.69 -11.77
N THR A 258 -0.04 12.28 -12.39
CA THR A 258 0.53 11.79 -13.64
C THR A 258 1.05 10.36 -13.52
N ILE A 259 1.74 10.03 -12.42
CA ILE A 259 2.21 8.66 -12.17
C ILE A 259 1.04 7.70 -12.07
N LEU A 260 0.03 8.02 -11.26
CA LEU A 260 -1.12 7.13 -11.04
C LEU A 260 -1.93 6.89 -12.32
N GLU A 261 -2.15 7.91 -13.14
CA GLU A 261 -2.86 7.77 -14.42
C GLU A 261 -2.11 6.85 -15.39
N ASN A 262 -0.80 7.08 -15.55
CA ASN A 262 0.05 6.21 -16.37
C ASN A 262 0.05 4.76 -15.87
N LEU A 263 0.09 4.55 -14.55
CA LEU A 263 0.02 3.21 -13.97
C LEU A 263 -1.34 2.55 -14.21
N LYS A 264 -2.44 3.31 -14.12
CA LYS A 264 -3.78 2.80 -14.42
C LYS A 264 -3.89 2.33 -15.87
N GLU A 265 -3.38 3.11 -16.82
CA GLU A 265 -3.36 2.74 -18.23
C GLU A 265 -2.56 1.45 -18.47
N LYS A 266 -1.38 1.33 -17.86
CA LYS A 266 -0.56 0.10 -17.91
C LYS A 266 -1.31 -1.11 -17.35
N VAL A 267 -1.94 -0.96 -16.18
CA VAL A 267 -2.74 -2.03 -15.55
C VAL A 267 -3.89 -2.48 -16.46
N GLN A 268 -4.58 -1.54 -17.09
CA GLN A 268 -5.66 -1.84 -18.04
C GLN A 268 -5.15 -2.54 -19.30
N ALA A 269 -4.00 -2.13 -19.84
CA ALA A 269 -3.37 -2.80 -20.97
C ALA A 269 -3.02 -4.26 -20.64
N MET A 270 -2.42 -4.49 -19.47
CA MET A 270 -2.05 -5.83 -19.00
C MET A 270 -3.27 -6.74 -18.78
N ASN A 271 -4.38 -6.19 -18.28
CA ASN A 271 -5.63 -6.95 -18.14
C ASN A 271 -6.28 -7.28 -19.50
N ARG A 272 -6.03 -6.50 -20.56
CA ARG A 272 -6.51 -6.79 -21.93
C ARG A 272 -5.66 -7.83 -22.67
N SER A 273 -4.35 -7.89 -22.38
CA SER A 273 -3.43 -8.85 -23.00
C SER A 273 -3.50 -10.26 -22.42
N ASN A 274 -4.34 -10.50 -21.41
CA ASN A 274 -4.71 -11.83 -20.92
C ASN A 274 -6.08 -12.30 -21.48
N PRO A 275 -6.30 -12.43 -22.80
CA PRO A 275 -7.46 -13.16 -23.27
C PRO A 275 -7.21 -14.65 -23.05
N VAL A 276 -8.18 -15.30 -22.40
CA VAL A 276 -8.40 -16.74 -22.43
C VAL A 276 -8.20 -17.22 -23.86
N THR A 277 -7.17 -18.01 -24.10
CA THR A 277 -7.07 -18.80 -25.33
C THR A 277 -8.13 -19.89 -25.21
N GLU A 278 -9.37 -19.58 -25.58
CA GLU A 278 -10.33 -20.60 -25.97
C GLU A 278 -9.75 -21.27 -27.21
N ALA A 279 -9.04 -22.38 -27.00
CA ALA A 279 -8.63 -23.26 -28.07
C ALA A 279 -9.89 -23.75 -28.80
N PRO A 280 -9.97 -23.63 -30.13
CA PRO A 280 -11.01 -24.30 -30.89
C PRO A 280 -10.82 -25.80 -30.68
N GLN A 281 -11.84 -26.48 -30.16
CA GLN A 281 -11.90 -27.93 -30.11
C GLN A 281 -11.80 -28.49 -31.54
N SER A 282 -10.64 -28.99 -31.93
CA SER A 282 -10.50 -29.86 -33.10
C SER A 282 -10.63 -31.32 -32.65
N VAL A 283 -11.66 -31.97 -33.17
CA VAL A 283 -11.91 -33.41 -33.00
C VAL A 283 -11.09 -34.19 -34.04
N ASP A 284 -10.57 -35.32 -33.58
CA ASP A 284 -9.62 -36.28 -34.17
C ASP A 284 -9.79 -36.71 -35.64
N GLY A 285 -8.66 -37.11 -36.24
CA GLY A 285 -8.57 -38.02 -37.39
C GLY A 285 -7.13 -38.27 -37.87
N PRO A 286 -6.56 -39.50 -37.85
CA PRO A 286 -5.12 -39.74 -37.97
C PRO A 286 -4.67 -40.20 -39.37
N SER A 287 -3.40 -39.91 -39.73
CA SER A 287 -2.37 -40.87 -40.21
C SER A 287 -1.39 -40.32 -41.27
N VAL A 288 -0.14 -40.79 -41.11
CA VAL A 288 0.88 -41.19 -42.11
C VAL A 288 2.16 -40.35 -42.19
N ILE A 289 3.25 -41.08 -41.94
CA ILE A 289 4.69 -40.79 -41.97
C ILE A 289 5.14 -40.74 -43.46
N THR A 290 6.02 -39.84 -43.93
CA THR A 290 7.51 -39.94 -44.08
C THR A 290 7.95 -38.99 -45.25
N PRO A 291 9.24 -38.81 -45.63
CA PRO A 291 9.95 -37.52 -45.49
C PRO A 291 10.57 -36.99 -46.82
N THR A 292 11.01 -35.72 -46.84
CA THR A 292 12.13 -35.35 -47.75
C THR A 292 12.89 -34.12 -47.27
N GLN A 293 14.22 -34.26 -47.21
CA GLN A 293 15.22 -33.20 -47.09
C GLN A 293 15.26 -32.35 -48.37
N ILE A 294 15.79 -31.12 -48.28
CA ILE A 294 16.88 -30.59 -49.13
C ILE A 294 17.38 -29.26 -48.53
N GLU A 295 18.70 -29.18 -48.39
CA GLU A 295 19.51 -28.02 -48.00
C GLU A 295 19.46 -26.89 -49.06
N THR A 296 19.69 -25.64 -48.64
CA THR A 296 20.78 -24.77 -49.13
C THR A 296 20.64 -23.33 -48.62
N ASN A 297 21.68 -22.85 -47.92
CA ASN A 297 22.07 -21.43 -47.75
C ASN A 297 23.05 -21.07 -48.93
N PRO A 298 23.60 -19.84 -49.16
CA PRO A 298 23.58 -18.59 -48.37
C PRO A 298 23.54 -17.24 -49.18
N GLU A 299 23.71 -16.11 -48.47
CA GLU A 299 24.12 -14.73 -48.92
C GLU A 299 23.06 -13.87 -49.66
N ASN A 300 22.86 -12.55 -49.45
CA ASN A 300 23.73 -11.46 -48.98
C ASN A 300 22.93 -10.13 -48.69
N ILE A 301 23.49 -9.31 -47.79
CA ILE A 301 23.59 -7.81 -47.77
C ILE A 301 22.35 -6.92 -47.49
N ASP A 302 22.39 -6.34 -46.27
CA ASP A 302 22.36 -4.91 -45.88
C ASP A 302 21.24 -3.97 -46.38
N SER A 303 20.51 -3.36 -45.42
CA SER A 303 20.43 -1.90 -45.22
C SER A 303 19.21 -1.49 -44.38
N GLY A 304 19.45 -0.95 -43.17
CA GLY A 304 18.91 0.36 -42.82
C GLY A 304 17.57 0.50 -42.06
N ILE A 305 17.74 0.94 -40.80
CA ILE A 305 16.97 2.00 -40.10
C ILE A 305 15.79 1.55 -39.21
N SER A 306 16.14 1.39 -37.93
CA SER A 306 15.60 2.05 -36.73
C SER A 306 14.08 2.15 -36.54
N GLY A 307 13.60 1.42 -35.53
CA GLY A 307 12.30 1.63 -34.92
C GLY A 307 12.07 0.80 -33.66
N GLU A 308 13.11 0.48 -32.89
CA GLU A 308 12.93 -0.07 -31.55
C GLU A 308 12.39 1.03 -30.64
N THR A 309 11.06 1.11 -30.49
CA THR A 309 10.44 1.81 -29.36
C THR A 309 10.62 0.96 -28.11
N GLY A 310 11.87 0.78 -27.69
CA GLY A 310 12.23 0.34 -26.35
C GLY A 310 12.00 1.49 -25.39
N PHE A 311 10.76 1.71 -24.96
CA PHE A 311 10.48 2.55 -23.79
C PHE A 311 10.61 1.71 -22.53
N GLY A 312 11.87 1.32 -22.26
CA GLY A 312 12.30 0.85 -20.95
C GLY A 312 12.15 1.98 -19.92
N ILE A 313 12.11 1.58 -18.66
CA ILE A 313 11.82 2.40 -17.48
C ILE A 313 12.93 3.45 -17.19
N GLU A 314 13.93 3.52 -18.05
CA GLU A 314 15.00 4.51 -18.08
C GLU A 314 14.52 5.95 -18.36
N GLY A 315 13.30 6.14 -18.87
CA GLY A 315 12.71 7.47 -19.11
C GLY A 315 12.27 8.20 -17.83
N LEU A 316 12.16 7.53 -16.68
CA LEU A 316 11.99 8.17 -15.38
C LEU A 316 13.37 8.61 -14.89
N ASN A 317 13.78 9.81 -15.30
CA ASN A 317 15.10 10.37 -15.01
C ASN A 317 15.37 10.36 -13.49
N MET A 318 16.08 9.33 -13.01
CA MET A 318 16.38 9.05 -11.60
C MET A 318 17.23 10.17 -10.94
N PHE A 319 17.81 11.06 -11.76
CA PHE A 319 18.76 12.09 -11.36
C PHE A 319 18.18 13.51 -11.28
N THR A 320 16.89 13.71 -11.55
CA THR A 320 16.23 15.02 -11.35
C THR A 320 15.45 15.12 -10.04
N MET A 321 15.53 14.10 -9.18
CA MET A 321 14.87 14.11 -7.88
C MET A 321 15.66 14.92 -6.85
N ASP A 322 15.00 15.90 -6.26
CA ASP A 322 15.53 16.66 -5.13
C ASP A 322 15.46 15.75 -3.86
N PRO A 323 16.60 15.34 -3.27
CA PRO A 323 16.68 14.26 -2.30
C PRO A 323 15.89 14.47 -1.00
N LEU A 324 15.49 15.71 -0.70
CA LEU A 324 14.77 16.08 0.52
C LEU A 324 13.25 16.12 0.34
N THR A 325 12.74 16.37 -0.87
CA THR A 325 11.31 16.56 -1.14
C THR A 325 10.64 15.33 -1.75
N ASP A 326 11.40 14.50 -2.49
CA ASP A 326 10.88 13.38 -3.27
C ASP A 326 11.20 12.00 -2.68
N ALA A 327 11.96 11.93 -1.60
CA ALA A 327 12.47 10.65 -1.09
C ALA A 327 11.43 9.71 -0.45
N TRP A 328 10.16 10.14 -0.36
CA TRP A 328 9.03 9.29 0.03
C TRP A 328 8.35 8.62 -1.16
N PHE A 329 8.49 9.16 -2.38
CA PHE A 329 8.11 8.45 -3.61
C PHE A 329 8.99 7.22 -3.77
N THR A 330 10.27 7.37 -3.47
CA THR A 330 11.29 6.36 -3.75
C THR A 330 10.93 5.03 -3.12
N GLN A 331 10.35 4.96 -1.91
CA GLN A 331 10.00 3.66 -1.31
C GLN A 331 8.73 3.03 -1.88
N GLN A 332 7.71 3.81 -2.21
CA GLN A 332 6.55 3.28 -2.92
C GLN A 332 6.93 2.83 -4.35
N MET A 333 7.92 3.48 -4.95
CA MET A 333 8.48 3.16 -6.27
C MET A 333 9.57 2.08 -6.24
N SER A 334 10.32 1.91 -5.15
CA SER A 334 11.32 0.84 -4.97
C SER A 334 10.65 -0.53 -4.89
N ASP A 335 9.38 -0.53 -4.50
CA ASP A 335 8.51 -1.69 -4.42
C ASP A 335 7.62 -1.82 -5.68
N MET A 336 7.95 -1.10 -6.77
CA MET A 336 7.30 -1.25 -8.08
C MET A 336 7.98 -2.29 -8.99
N SER A 337 8.89 -3.11 -8.46
CA SER A 337 9.47 -4.24 -9.21
C SER A 337 8.42 -5.19 -9.83
N TRP A 338 7.18 -5.20 -9.32
CA TRP A 338 6.06 -5.92 -9.94
C TRP A 338 5.57 -5.32 -11.28
N LEU A 339 5.99 -4.11 -11.64
CA LEU A 339 5.72 -3.45 -12.92
C LEU A 339 6.83 -3.64 -13.96
N ASP A 340 8.03 -4.04 -13.53
CA ASP A 340 9.25 -3.94 -14.34
C ASP A 340 9.64 -5.31 -14.90
N PHE A 341 8.83 -5.86 -15.82
CA PHE A 341 9.22 -6.99 -16.66
C PHE A 341 8.51 -6.89 -18.02
N THR A 342 9.22 -6.35 -19.02
CA THR A 342 8.91 -6.47 -20.45
C THR A 342 10.12 -7.01 -21.17
#